data_AF-A0A0F2P852-F1
#
_entry.id   AF-A0A0F2P852-F1
#
_cell.length_a   1.000
_cell.length_b   1.000
_cell.length_c   1.000
_cell.angle_alpha   90.00
_cell.angle_beta   90.00
_cell.angle_gamma   90.00
#
_symmetry.space_group_name_H-M   'P 1'
#
loop_
_entity.id
_entity.type
_entity.pdbx_description
1 polymer ?
#
loop_
_entity_poly.entity_id
_entity_poly.type
_entity_poly.pdbx_seq_one_letter_code
_entity_poly.pdbx_strand_id
1 'polypeptide(L)'
;MYNPIKDTIFWIDIKELIFKKPDIVENGSYNIPVPMENIFSYDTFDSFYKHFILYNDKMKDSESFLNAVTNISEINDVESQYIGVKNLFTYHRNKHATWFIILNYFKHCNDENIKLNLIHIISLIPGHGDIFWHKGNIINESTRKSAYELLKKSLGETEIRQLLKYIKEEEGIQRGSIGQSIYAIIDRLDNNLDLLKKIAFDKKTDETSRFWSFLMYLYSFQFEHTTEHSIALIN
;
A
#
# COMPACT_ATOMS: atom_id res chain seq x y z
N MET A 1 1.44 -13.08 23.61
CA MET A 1 0.62 -14.28 23.89
C MET A 1 0.10 -14.20 25.32
N TYR A 2 -1.21 -14.38 25.51
CA TYR A 2 -1.82 -14.43 26.84
C TYR A 2 -1.93 -15.88 27.32
N ASN A 3 -1.52 -16.14 28.56
CA ASN A 3 -1.71 -17.41 29.24
C ASN A 3 -2.84 -17.26 30.27
N PRO A 4 -4.03 -17.83 30.03
CA PRO A 4 -5.19 -17.66 30.90
C PRO A 4 -5.08 -18.41 32.24
N ILE A 5 -4.25 -19.46 32.32
CA ILE A 5 -4.07 -20.24 33.55
C ILE A 5 -3.23 -19.44 34.56
N LYS A 6 -2.25 -18.71 34.05
CA LYS A 6 -1.33 -17.90 34.87
C LYS A 6 -1.74 -16.43 34.97
N ASP A 7 -2.76 -16.01 34.22
CA ASP A 7 -3.17 -14.61 34.05
C ASP A 7 -1.98 -13.69 33.69
N THR A 8 -1.16 -14.14 32.74
CA THR A 8 0.07 -13.45 32.35
C THR A 8 0.18 -13.29 30.84
N ILE A 9 0.67 -12.14 30.41
CA ILE A 9 1.00 -11.88 29.01
C ILE A 9 2.50 -12.08 28.82
N PHE A 10 2.89 -12.59 27.66
CA PHE A 10 4.28 -12.71 27.23
C PHE A 10 4.47 -12.13 25.83
N TRP A 11 5.70 -11.75 25.50
CA TRP A 11 6.12 -11.41 24.15
C TRP A 11 7.08 -12.48 23.59
N ILE A 12 7.13 -12.62 22.27
CA ILE A 12 8.09 -13.53 21.64
C ILE A 12 8.44 -13.05 20.24
N ASP A 13 9.71 -13.15 19.89
CA ASP A 13 10.17 -13.00 18.51
C ASP A 13 10.04 -14.35 17.79
N ILE A 14 8.95 -14.50 17.05
CA ILE A 14 8.65 -15.74 16.31
C ILE A 14 9.72 -16.01 15.24
N LYS A 15 10.27 -14.97 14.59
CA LYS A 15 11.30 -15.14 13.56
C LYS A 15 12.58 -15.69 14.16
N GLU A 16 13.02 -15.10 15.27
CA GLU A 16 14.21 -15.57 15.97
C GLU A 16 14.02 -17.00 16.50
N LEU A 17 12.84 -17.33 17.01
CA LEU A 17 12.51 -18.67 17.47
C LEU A 17 12.63 -19.70 16.33
N ILE A 18 12.01 -19.42 15.18
CA ILE A 18 12.05 -20.30 14.01
C ILE A 18 13.49 -20.47 13.51
N PHE A 19 14.25 -19.38 13.44
CA PHE A 19 15.65 -19.42 13.02
C PHE A 19 16.51 -20.28 13.94
N LYS A 20 16.32 -20.18 15.26
CA LYS A 20 17.06 -20.96 16.25
C LYS A 20 16.60 -22.42 16.36
N LYS A 21 15.37 -22.73 15.92
CA LYS A 21 14.74 -24.05 16.07
C LYS A 21 13.91 -24.40 14.82
N PRO A 22 14.55 -24.61 13.65
CA PRO A 22 13.84 -24.91 12.40
C PRO A 22 13.01 -26.20 12.50
N ASP A 23 13.48 -27.19 13.27
CA ASP A 23 12.80 -28.47 13.50
C ASP A 23 11.38 -28.33 14.11
N ILE A 24 11.08 -27.23 14.81
CA ILE A 24 9.74 -26.97 15.36
C ILE A 24 8.71 -26.82 14.22
N VAL A 25 9.14 -26.24 13.09
CA VAL A 25 8.30 -26.01 11.91
C VAL A 25 8.18 -27.29 11.08
N GLU A 26 9.27 -28.05 10.95
CA GLU A 26 9.31 -29.24 10.08
C GLU A 26 8.73 -30.49 10.76
N ASN A 27 8.95 -30.68 12.06
CA ASN A 27 8.70 -31.95 12.75
C ASN A 27 7.75 -31.84 13.97
N GLY A 28 7.24 -30.66 14.30
CA GLY A 28 6.35 -30.44 15.45
C GLY A 28 7.10 -30.48 16.80
N SER A 29 6.64 -29.84 17.88
CA SER A 29 5.32 -30.03 18.52
C SER A 29 4.30 -28.91 18.28
N TYR A 30 4.62 -27.92 17.44
CA TYR A 30 3.88 -26.65 17.25
C TYR A 30 3.65 -25.84 18.54
N ASN A 31 4.20 -26.29 19.68
CA ASN A 31 4.23 -25.51 20.90
C ASN A 31 5.33 -24.46 20.79
N ILE A 32 4.95 -23.21 21.00
CA ILE A 32 5.86 -22.07 21.06
C ILE A 32 6.31 -21.92 22.52
N PRO A 33 7.54 -22.35 22.89
CA PRO A 33 8.04 -22.13 24.24
C PRO A 33 8.25 -20.63 24.43
N VAL A 34 7.62 -20.07 25.47
CA VAL A 34 7.80 -18.65 25.80
C VAL A 34 8.70 -18.53 27.02
N PRO A 35 9.88 -17.90 26.90
CA PRO A 35 10.79 -17.74 28.02
C PRO A 35 10.18 -16.86 29.12
N MET A 36 10.52 -17.14 30.38
CA MET A 36 9.98 -16.38 31.52
C MET A 36 10.51 -14.95 31.56
N GLU A 37 11.72 -14.72 31.05
CA GLU A 37 12.31 -13.41 30.82
C GLU A 37 11.50 -12.56 29.84
N ASN A 38 10.60 -13.18 29.06
CA ASN A 38 9.72 -12.50 28.12
C ASN A 38 8.27 -12.33 28.62
N ILE A 39 8.02 -12.49 29.93
CA ILE A 39 6.79 -11.98 30.53
C ILE A 39 6.66 -10.51 30.11
N PHE A 40 5.45 -10.05 29.82
CA PHE A 40 5.17 -8.65 29.54
C PHE A 40 4.70 -7.99 30.83
N SER A 41 5.66 -7.47 31.61
CA SER A 41 5.44 -6.79 32.89
C SER A 41 6.22 -5.47 32.91
N TYR A 42 6.03 -4.68 33.97
CA TYR A 42 6.81 -3.46 34.18
C TYR A 42 8.33 -3.72 34.20
N ASP A 43 8.76 -4.80 34.86
CA ASP A 43 10.18 -5.13 35.05
C ASP A 43 10.87 -5.58 33.75
N THR A 44 10.14 -6.20 32.84
CA THR A 44 10.66 -6.73 31.57
C THR A 44 10.39 -5.81 30.37
N PHE A 45 9.62 -4.74 30.58
CA PHE A 45 9.23 -3.82 29.50
C PHE A 45 10.44 -3.18 28.82
N ASP A 46 11.48 -2.81 29.56
CA ASP A 46 12.70 -2.22 28.99
C ASP A 46 13.41 -3.19 28.04
N SER A 47 13.44 -4.49 28.36
CA SER A 47 14.00 -5.53 27.48
C SER A 47 13.18 -5.66 26.19
N PHE A 48 11.86 -5.75 26.30
CA PHE A 48 10.95 -5.76 25.16
C PHE A 48 11.14 -4.51 24.28
N TYR A 49 11.17 -3.34 24.91
CA TYR A 49 11.31 -2.06 24.24
C TYR A 49 12.65 -1.99 23.49
N LYS A 50 13.76 -2.36 24.13
CA LYS A 50 15.09 -2.42 23.50
C LYS A 50 15.10 -3.39 22.32
N HIS A 51 14.53 -4.58 22.47
CA HIS A 51 14.41 -5.55 21.36
C HIS A 51 13.66 -4.95 20.17
N PHE A 52 12.51 -4.32 20.44
CA PHE A 52 11.69 -3.70 19.41
C PHE A 52 12.40 -2.51 18.73
N ILE A 53 13.07 -1.65 19.49
CA ILE A 53 13.82 -0.51 18.95
C ILE A 53 14.98 -1.00 18.09
N LEU A 54 15.78 -1.96 18.57
CA LEU A 54 16.90 -2.53 17.80
C LEU A 54 16.41 -3.15 16.49
N TYR A 55 15.31 -3.91 16.53
CA TYR A 55 14.70 -4.45 15.32
C TYR A 55 14.24 -3.33 14.37
N ASN A 56 13.51 -2.35 14.88
CA ASN A 56 13.03 -1.22 14.10
C ASN A 56 14.16 -0.41 13.45
N ASP A 57 15.27 -0.22 14.16
CA ASP A 57 16.42 0.54 13.66
C ASP A 57 17.15 -0.23 12.56
N LYS A 58 17.34 -1.55 12.74
CA LYS A 58 17.84 -2.44 11.68
C LYS A 58 16.94 -2.40 10.45
N MET A 59 15.62 -2.40 10.61
CA MET A 59 14.72 -2.32 9.47
C MET A 59 14.75 -0.96 8.74
N LYS A 60 15.28 0.10 9.35
CA LYS A 60 15.38 1.44 8.75
C LYS A 60 16.72 1.70 8.07
N ASP A 61 17.70 0.82 8.25
CA ASP A 61 19.04 1.00 7.71
C ASP A 61 19.10 0.86 6.17
N SER A 62 20.30 1.10 5.62
CA SER A 62 20.52 1.01 4.18
C SER A 62 20.55 -0.44 3.67
N GLU A 63 20.94 -1.41 4.50
CA GLU A 63 20.99 -2.82 4.12
C GLU A 63 19.57 -3.37 3.97
N SER A 64 18.67 -3.06 4.90
CA SER A 64 17.25 -3.38 4.84
C SER A 64 16.58 -2.75 3.63
N PHE A 65 16.97 -1.53 3.27
CA PHE A 65 16.50 -0.89 2.04
C PHE A 65 16.91 -1.70 0.82
N LEU A 66 18.18 -2.09 0.71
CA LEU A 66 18.66 -2.91 -0.41
C LEU A 66 17.95 -4.26 -0.45
N ASN A 67 17.79 -4.92 0.69
CA ASN A 67 17.06 -6.18 0.79
C ASN A 67 15.61 -6.04 0.31
N ALA A 68 14.92 -4.95 0.66
CA ALA A 68 13.57 -4.69 0.18
C ALA A 68 13.51 -4.51 -1.35
N VAL A 69 14.54 -3.89 -1.95
CA VAL A 69 14.64 -3.75 -3.42
C VAL A 69 14.96 -5.08 -4.09
N THR A 70 15.88 -5.87 -3.54
CA THR A 70 16.22 -7.21 -4.02
C THR A 70 14.98 -8.09 -4.02
N ASN A 71 14.23 -8.12 -2.91
CA ASN A 71 13.02 -8.90 -2.77
C ASN A 71 11.94 -8.56 -3.83
N ILE A 72 11.76 -7.29 -4.20
CA ILE A 72 10.83 -6.89 -5.28
C ILE A 72 11.28 -7.43 -6.65
N SER A 73 12.59 -7.65 -6.82
CA SER A 73 13.18 -8.11 -8.07
C SER A 73 13.17 -9.63 -8.23
N GLU A 74 12.77 -10.39 -7.21
CA GLU A 74 12.70 -11.86 -7.23
C GLU A 74 11.47 -12.34 -8.03
N ILE A 75 11.60 -12.41 -9.36
CA ILE A 75 10.49 -12.63 -10.31
C ILE A 75 9.60 -13.84 -9.96
N ASN A 76 10.18 -14.90 -9.38
CA ASN A 76 9.49 -16.16 -9.11
C ASN A 76 9.04 -16.32 -7.64
N ASP A 77 9.19 -15.29 -6.82
CA ASP A 77 8.83 -15.33 -5.40
C ASP A 77 7.90 -14.17 -5.02
N VAL A 78 6.60 -14.43 -5.16
CA VAL A 78 5.53 -13.47 -4.84
C VAL A 78 5.55 -13.06 -3.37
N GLU A 79 5.92 -13.96 -2.46
CA GLU A 79 5.99 -13.65 -1.04
C GLU A 79 7.12 -12.67 -0.75
N SER A 80 8.30 -12.93 -1.31
CA SER A 80 9.42 -11.99 -1.23
C SER A 80 9.05 -10.63 -1.83
N GLN A 81 8.45 -10.60 -3.02
CA GLN A 81 8.00 -9.35 -3.65
C GLN A 81 7.03 -8.57 -2.76
N TYR A 82 6.04 -9.24 -2.18
CA TYR A 82 5.08 -8.64 -1.26
C TYR A 82 5.78 -8.06 -0.01
N ILE A 83 6.71 -8.82 0.59
CA ILE A 83 7.53 -8.36 1.73
C ILE A 83 8.36 -7.15 1.34
N GLY A 84 8.96 -7.15 0.14
CA GLY A 84 9.77 -6.05 -0.37
C GLY A 84 8.96 -4.75 -0.49
N VAL A 85 7.78 -4.81 -1.13
CA VAL A 85 6.85 -3.66 -1.23
C VAL A 85 6.48 -3.14 0.16
N LYS A 86 6.11 -4.04 1.08
CA LYS A 86 5.72 -3.68 2.45
C LYS A 86 6.87 -3.01 3.20
N ASN A 87 8.09 -3.53 3.09
CA ASN A 87 9.26 -2.99 3.79
C ASN A 87 9.66 -1.62 3.23
N LEU A 88 9.65 -1.44 1.90
CA LEU A 88 9.88 -0.16 1.26
C LEU A 88 8.94 0.92 1.82
N PHE A 89 7.65 0.64 1.85
CA PHE A 89 6.68 1.62 2.37
C PHE A 89 6.79 1.81 3.90
N THR A 90 6.93 0.73 4.66
CA THR A 90 6.90 0.77 6.13
C THR A 90 8.11 1.49 6.71
N TYR A 91 9.31 1.21 6.20
CA TYR A 91 10.56 1.69 6.79
C TYR A 91 11.26 2.76 5.95
N HIS A 92 10.93 2.85 4.65
CA HIS A 92 11.68 3.70 3.71
C HIS A 92 10.82 4.66 2.88
N ARG A 93 9.53 4.87 3.19
CA ARG A 93 8.65 5.83 2.48
C ARG A 93 9.17 7.27 2.39
N ASN A 94 10.11 7.65 3.26
CA ASN A 94 10.72 8.98 3.27
C ASN A 94 11.97 9.08 2.38
N LYS A 95 12.28 8.05 1.58
CA LYS A 95 13.30 8.10 0.53
C LYS A 95 12.62 8.34 -0.82
N HIS A 96 13.14 9.27 -1.63
CA HIS A 96 12.64 9.50 -2.99
C HIS A 96 12.69 8.24 -3.87
N ALA A 97 13.77 7.45 -3.73
CA ALA A 97 13.96 6.20 -4.46
C ALA A 97 12.84 5.18 -4.22
N THR A 98 12.26 5.15 -3.01
CA THR A 98 11.16 4.24 -2.68
C THR A 98 9.97 4.44 -3.62
N TRP A 99 9.59 5.69 -3.87
CA TRP A 99 8.44 6.01 -4.74
C TRP A 99 8.75 5.75 -6.21
N PHE A 100 9.99 5.96 -6.63
CA PHE A 100 10.44 5.53 -7.95
C PHE A 100 10.29 4.03 -8.17
N ILE A 101 10.71 3.23 -7.20
CA ILE A 101 10.63 1.77 -7.28
C ILE A 101 9.18 1.30 -7.23
N ILE A 102 8.38 1.80 -6.30
CA ILE A 102 6.95 1.45 -6.15
C ILE A 102 6.17 1.75 -7.44
N LEU A 103 6.33 2.96 -8.01
CA LEU A 103 5.57 3.36 -9.19
C LEU A 103 6.01 2.60 -10.46
N ASN A 104 7.30 2.31 -10.61
CA ASN A 104 7.75 1.49 -11.74
C ASN A 104 7.30 0.04 -11.58
N TYR A 105 7.43 -0.52 -10.38
CA TYR A 105 7.00 -1.89 -10.12
C TYR A 105 5.48 -2.05 -10.31
N PHE A 106 4.67 -1.05 -9.93
CA PHE A 106 3.24 -1.03 -10.23
C PHE A 106 2.94 -1.25 -11.71
N LYS A 107 3.73 -0.71 -12.65
CA LYS A 107 3.46 -0.87 -14.10
C LYS A 107 3.64 -2.31 -14.60
N HIS A 108 4.48 -3.09 -13.93
CA HIS A 108 4.91 -4.42 -14.39
C HIS A 108 4.44 -5.56 -13.48
N CYS A 109 3.94 -5.25 -12.29
CA CYS A 109 3.41 -6.25 -11.36
C CYS A 109 2.13 -6.88 -11.92
N ASN A 110 2.12 -8.21 -12.00
CA ASN A 110 1.00 -9.01 -12.47
C ASN A 110 0.24 -9.71 -11.34
N ASP A 111 0.81 -9.78 -10.13
CA ASP A 111 0.14 -10.39 -8.98
C ASP A 111 -0.95 -9.46 -8.44
N GLU A 112 -2.15 -10.01 -8.26
CA GLU A 112 -3.33 -9.25 -7.89
C GLU A 112 -3.24 -8.67 -6.47
N ASN A 113 -2.72 -9.45 -5.51
CA ASN A 113 -2.62 -9.05 -4.11
C ASN A 113 -1.58 -7.94 -3.93
N ILE A 114 -0.44 -8.08 -4.62
CA ILE A 114 0.59 -7.05 -4.63
C ILE A 114 0.07 -5.79 -5.32
N LYS A 115 -0.65 -5.91 -6.44
CA LYS A 115 -1.28 -4.76 -7.12
C LYS A 115 -2.24 -4.00 -6.21
N LEU A 116 -3.14 -4.69 -5.52
CA LEU A 116 -4.06 -4.07 -4.55
C LEU A 116 -3.30 -3.32 -3.45
N ASN A 117 -2.23 -3.92 -2.92
CA ASN A 117 -1.37 -3.27 -1.92
C ASN A 117 -0.69 -2.02 -2.48
N LEU A 118 -0.15 -2.10 -3.70
CA LEU A 118 0.46 -0.95 -4.38
C LEU A 118 -0.55 0.18 -4.62
N ILE A 119 -1.78 -0.12 -5.04
CA ILE A 119 -2.85 0.89 -5.19
C ILE A 119 -3.10 1.58 -3.86
N HIS A 120 -3.20 0.82 -2.77
CA HIS A 120 -3.38 1.38 -1.44
C HIS A 120 -2.20 2.26 -1.01
N ILE A 121 -0.96 1.83 -1.26
CA ILE A 121 0.24 2.61 -0.93
C ILE A 121 0.31 3.91 -1.75
N ILE A 122 0.03 3.84 -3.05
CA ILE A 122 0.12 4.98 -3.97
C ILE A 122 -0.98 6.02 -3.65
N SER A 123 -2.17 5.59 -3.23
CA SER A 123 -3.28 6.49 -2.84
C SER A 123 -2.98 7.31 -1.58
N LEU A 124 -1.87 7.02 -0.89
CA LEU A 124 -1.38 7.81 0.25
C LEU A 124 -0.57 9.04 -0.15
N ILE A 125 -0.04 9.09 -1.38
CA ILE A 125 0.73 10.24 -1.86
C ILE A 125 -0.14 11.52 -1.87
N PRO A 126 -1.38 11.50 -2.41
CA PRO A 126 -2.31 12.64 -2.36
C PRO A 126 -2.72 13.08 -0.95
N GLY A 127 -2.50 12.24 0.06
CA GLY A 127 -2.76 12.58 1.45
C GLY A 127 -4.23 12.52 1.84
N HIS A 128 -4.91 11.38 1.64
CA HIS A 128 -6.18 11.14 2.33
C HIS A 128 -5.91 11.04 3.85
N GLY A 129 -6.40 12.04 4.60
CA GLY A 129 -6.17 12.18 6.05
C GLY A 129 -6.72 11.01 6.88
N ASP A 130 -7.66 10.24 6.33
CA ASP A 130 -8.30 9.11 6.99
C ASP A 130 -7.37 7.88 7.17
N ILE A 131 -6.18 7.87 6.55
CA ILE A 131 -5.31 6.67 6.54
C ILE A 131 -4.13 6.78 7.53
N PHE A 132 -3.84 7.98 8.04
CA PHE A 132 -2.69 8.19 8.93
C PHE A 132 -3.10 8.44 10.39
N TRP A 133 -3.18 7.35 11.16
CA TRP A 133 -3.53 7.34 12.58
C TRP A 133 -2.39 7.83 13.52
N HIS A 134 -1.17 8.06 13.00
CA HIS A 134 -0.01 8.48 13.78
C HIS A 134 0.96 9.36 12.97
N LYS A 135 1.53 10.41 13.60
CA LYS A 135 2.48 11.35 12.97
C LYS A 135 3.70 10.68 12.33
N GLY A 136 4.16 9.59 12.93
CA GLY A 136 5.27 8.80 12.41
C GLY A 136 4.97 8.19 11.03
N ASN A 137 3.71 8.01 10.66
CA ASN A 137 3.31 7.42 9.36
C ASN A 137 3.20 8.45 8.24
N ILE A 138 3.27 9.75 8.56
CA ILE A 138 3.20 10.82 7.58
C ILE A 138 4.45 10.79 6.69
N ILE A 139 4.23 10.80 5.38
CA ILE A 139 5.30 10.99 4.40
C ILE A 139 5.75 12.45 4.54
N ASN A 140 7.06 12.67 4.72
CA ASN A 140 7.57 14.04 4.85
C ASN A 140 7.23 14.86 3.59
N GLU A 141 7.09 16.17 3.74
CA GLU A 141 6.54 17.01 2.67
C GLU A 141 7.41 17.02 1.41
N SER A 142 8.74 17.02 1.57
CA SER A 142 9.67 17.02 0.45
C SER A 142 9.55 15.74 -0.39
N THR A 143 9.52 14.59 0.28
CA THR A 143 9.33 13.29 -0.37
C THR A 143 7.94 13.16 -0.95
N ARG A 144 6.89 13.63 -0.26
CA ARG A 144 5.51 13.60 -0.76
C ARG A 144 5.37 14.40 -2.04
N LYS A 145 5.88 15.64 -2.08
CA LYS A 145 5.90 16.48 -3.29
C LYS A 145 6.64 15.81 -4.44
N SER A 146 7.81 15.24 -4.17
CA SER A 146 8.57 14.51 -5.18
C SER A 146 7.85 13.25 -5.69
N ALA A 147 7.22 12.49 -4.81
CA ALA A 147 6.42 11.32 -5.17
C ALA A 147 5.20 11.71 -5.99
N TYR A 148 4.59 12.86 -5.68
CA TYR A 148 3.47 13.43 -6.41
C TYR A 148 3.84 13.82 -7.84
N GLU A 149 4.96 14.53 -8.02
CA GLU A 149 5.49 14.86 -9.35
C GLU A 149 5.83 13.60 -10.17
N LEU A 150 6.35 12.58 -9.50
CA LEU A 150 6.64 11.30 -10.15
C LEU A 150 5.36 10.55 -10.53
N LEU A 151 4.32 10.56 -9.68
CA LEU A 151 3.02 9.96 -9.95
C LEU A 151 2.43 10.50 -11.24
N LYS A 152 2.38 11.82 -11.37
CA LYS A 152 1.88 12.52 -12.57
C LYS A 152 2.61 12.12 -13.85
N LYS A 153 3.92 11.94 -13.78
CA LYS A 153 4.76 11.53 -14.91
C LYS A 153 4.65 10.02 -15.22
N SER A 154 4.24 9.24 -14.23
CA SER A 154 4.27 7.78 -14.31
C SER A 154 2.98 7.19 -14.86
N LEU A 155 1.82 7.80 -14.58
CA LEU A 155 0.53 7.24 -14.96
C LEU A 155 0.00 7.88 -16.24
N GLY A 156 -0.30 7.04 -17.23
CA GLY A 156 -1.05 7.43 -18.43
C GLY A 156 -2.33 6.61 -18.56
N GLU A 157 -2.88 6.62 -19.77
CA GLU A 157 -4.11 5.86 -20.08
C GLU A 157 -3.99 4.37 -19.75
N THR A 158 -2.86 3.74 -20.07
CA THR A 158 -2.64 2.31 -19.81
C THR A 158 -2.75 1.99 -18.33
N GLU A 159 -2.09 2.76 -17.48
CA GLU A 159 -2.12 2.57 -16.04
C GLU A 159 -3.49 2.89 -15.44
N ILE A 160 -4.19 3.91 -15.93
CA ILE A 160 -5.56 4.21 -15.47
C ILE A 160 -6.49 3.04 -15.81
N ARG A 161 -6.40 2.47 -17.01
CA ARG A 161 -7.17 1.28 -17.36
C ARG A 161 -6.84 0.10 -16.46
N GLN A 162 -5.57 -0.07 -16.06
CA GLN A 162 -5.20 -1.09 -15.08
C GLN A 162 -5.84 -0.84 -13.71
N LEU A 163 -5.87 0.42 -13.25
CA LEU A 163 -6.51 0.78 -11.98
C LEU A 163 -8.01 0.50 -12.00
N LEU A 164 -8.71 0.92 -13.05
CA LEU A 164 -10.17 0.81 -13.16
C LEU A 164 -10.69 -0.63 -13.09
N LYS A 165 -9.91 -1.61 -13.55
CA LYS A 165 -10.23 -3.04 -13.43
C LYS A 165 -10.45 -3.52 -12.00
N TYR A 166 -9.90 -2.82 -11.01
CA TYR A 166 -10.05 -3.16 -9.60
C TYR A 166 -11.31 -2.55 -8.97
N ILE A 167 -12.05 -1.68 -9.67
CA ILE A 167 -13.32 -1.16 -9.16
C ILE A 167 -14.42 -2.17 -9.48
N LYS A 168 -14.82 -2.94 -8.47
CA LYS A 168 -15.94 -3.88 -8.56
C LYS A 168 -17.26 -3.11 -8.57
N GLU A 169 -18.24 -3.61 -9.33
CA GLU A 169 -19.58 -3.00 -9.43
C GLU A 169 -20.28 -2.92 -8.07
N GLU A 170 -20.16 -3.95 -7.24
CA GLU A 170 -20.80 -4.04 -5.93
C GLU A 170 -20.25 -3.05 -4.90
N GLU A 171 -18.94 -2.77 -4.94
CA GLU A 171 -18.27 -1.88 -3.98
C GLU A 171 -18.21 -0.44 -4.50
N GLY A 172 -17.98 -0.26 -5.80
CA GLY A 172 -17.81 1.03 -6.45
C GLY A 172 -16.79 1.94 -5.75
N ILE A 173 -17.07 3.24 -5.81
CA ILE A 173 -16.28 4.30 -5.18
C ILE A 173 -17.00 4.73 -3.91
N GLN A 174 -16.63 4.14 -2.77
CA GLN A 174 -17.19 4.45 -1.47
C GLN A 174 -16.10 4.50 -0.41
N ARG A 175 -16.41 5.09 0.76
CA ARG A 175 -15.42 5.24 1.83
C ARG A 175 -14.89 3.86 2.26
N GLY A 176 -13.57 3.71 2.26
CA GLY A 176 -12.87 2.48 2.60
C GLY A 176 -12.73 1.48 1.46
N SER A 177 -13.31 1.72 0.28
CA SER A 177 -13.17 0.82 -0.87
C SER A 177 -11.88 1.05 -1.63
N ILE A 178 -11.48 0.05 -2.42
CA ILE A 178 -10.39 0.19 -3.38
C ILE A 178 -10.70 1.28 -4.43
N GLY A 179 -11.99 1.43 -4.80
CA GLY A 179 -12.45 2.48 -5.70
C GLY A 179 -12.17 3.88 -5.19
N GLN A 180 -12.28 4.14 -3.88
CA GLN A 180 -11.86 5.41 -3.29
C GLN A 180 -10.35 5.65 -3.45
N SER A 181 -9.53 4.61 -3.24
CA SER A 181 -8.08 4.71 -3.41
C SER A 181 -7.71 5.02 -4.87
N ILE A 182 -8.39 4.40 -5.83
CA ILE A 182 -8.18 4.62 -7.26
C ILE A 182 -8.62 6.03 -7.66
N TYR A 183 -9.80 6.48 -7.21
CA TYR A 183 -10.26 7.84 -7.44
C TYR A 183 -9.23 8.86 -6.91
N ALA A 184 -8.73 8.69 -5.68
CA ALA A 184 -7.74 9.59 -5.10
C ALA A 184 -6.44 9.67 -5.90
N ILE A 185 -6.05 8.59 -6.59
CA ILE A 185 -4.88 8.58 -7.49
C ILE A 185 -5.19 9.37 -8.77
N ILE A 186 -6.30 9.06 -9.43
CA ILE A 186 -6.67 9.63 -10.73
C ILE A 186 -6.98 11.12 -10.62
N ASP A 187 -7.68 11.54 -9.56
CA ASP A 187 -8.07 12.93 -9.30
C ASP A 187 -6.86 13.90 -9.23
N ARG A 188 -5.65 13.36 -9.04
CA ARG A 188 -4.41 14.13 -8.94
C ARG A 188 -3.60 14.23 -10.23
N LEU A 189 -4.05 13.61 -11.31
CA LEU A 189 -3.39 13.69 -12.61
C LEU A 189 -3.85 14.96 -13.33
N ASP A 190 -2.92 15.71 -13.91
CA ASP A 190 -3.21 17.01 -14.55
C ASP A 190 -4.12 16.87 -15.78
N ASN A 191 -4.15 15.70 -16.41
CA ASN A 191 -4.95 15.39 -17.60
C ASN A 191 -6.05 14.35 -17.32
N ASN A 192 -6.52 14.27 -16.07
CA ASN A 192 -7.51 13.27 -15.65
C ASN A 192 -8.79 13.33 -16.50
N LEU A 193 -9.35 14.51 -16.80
CA LEU A 193 -10.58 14.68 -17.56
C LEU A 193 -10.47 14.08 -18.97
N ASP A 194 -9.39 14.41 -19.69
CA ASP A 194 -9.18 13.90 -21.05
C ASP A 194 -9.00 12.39 -21.06
N LEU A 195 -8.26 11.84 -20.09
CA LEU A 195 -8.04 10.40 -19.96
C LEU A 195 -9.34 9.67 -19.60
N LEU A 196 -10.10 10.17 -18.62
CA LEU A 196 -11.37 9.59 -18.19
C LEU A 196 -12.42 9.64 -19.32
N LYS A 197 -12.53 10.77 -20.03
CA LYS A 197 -13.40 10.91 -21.21
C LYS A 197 -13.03 9.89 -22.27
N LYS A 198 -11.74 9.78 -22.60
CA LYS A 198 -11.27 8.84 -23.62
C LYS A 198 -11.66 7.39 -23.27
N ILE A 199 -11.47 6.99 -22.01
CA ILE A 199 -11.79 5.63 -21.56
C ILE A 199 -13.31 5.39 -21.54
N ALA A 200 -14.10 6.35 -21.02
CA ALA A 200 -15.56 6.25 -20.92
C ALA A 200 -16.24 6.00 -22.27
N PHE A 201 -15.75 6.65 -23.34
CA PHE A 201 -16.33 6.56 -24.69
C PHE A 201 -15.62 5.52 -25.59
N ASP A 202 -14.57 4.85 -25.11
CA ASP A 202 -13.91 3.79 -25.85
C ASP A 202 -14.67 2.47 -25.75
N LYS A 203 -15.31 2.09 -26.85
CA LYS A 203 -16.10 0.84 -26.99
C LYS A 203 -15.29 -0.44 -26.82
N LYS A 204 -13.95 -0.39 -26.84
CA LYS A 204 -13.08 -1.55 -26.59
C LYS A 204 -12.84 -1.80 -25.10
N THR A 205 -13.18 -0.84 -24.25
CA THR A 205 -13.08 -0.94 -22.79
C THR A 205 -14.27 -1.73 -22.25
N ASP A 206 -14.06 -2.54 -21.20
CA ASP A 206 -15.14 -3.20 -20.48
C ASP A 206 -16.14 -2.20 -19.88
N GLU A 207 -17.39 -2.63 -19.75
CA GLU A 207 -18.51 -1.79 -19.34
C GLU A 207 -18.31 -1.17 -17.96
N THR A 208 -17.82 -1.95 -16.98
CA THR A 208 -17.54 -1.48 -15.62
C THR A 208 -16.52 -0.35 -15.60
N SER A 209 -15.39 -0.53 -16.30
CA SER A 209 -14.35 0.52 -16.39
C SER A 209 -14.86 1.77 -17.12
N ARG A 210 -15.69 1.62 -18.18
CA ARG A 210 -16.31 2.75 -18.86
C ARG A 210 -17.26 3.52 -17.96
N PHE A 211 -18.11 2.80 -17.22
CA PHE A 211 -19.08 3.37 -16.31
C PHE A 211 -18.40 4.18 -15.21
N TRP A 212 -17.42 3.62 -14.51
CA TRP A 212 -16.70 4.35 -13.47
C TRP A 212 -15.88 5.51 -14.01
N SER A 213 -15.28 5.35 -15.21
CA SER A 213 -14.59 6.47 -15.87
C SER A 213 -15.54 7.61 -16.19
N PHE A 214 -16.74 7.29 -16.67
CA PHE A 214 -17.76 8.28 -16.99
C PHE A 214 -18.25 9.02 -15.73
N LEU A 215 -18.50 8.29 -14.64
CA LEU A 215 -18.88 8.91 -13.37
C LEU A 215 -17.80 9.83 -12.82
N MET A 216 -16.54 9.40 -12.82
CA MET A 216 -15.42 10.25 -12.41
C MET A 216 -15.27 11.47 -13.33
N TYR A 217 -15.41 11.29 -14.65
CA TYR A 217 -15.37 12.40 -15.61
C TYR A 217 -16.45 13.45 -15.34
N LEU A 218 -17.71 13.03 -15.18
CA LEU A 218 -18.81 13.94 -14.87
C LEU A 218 -18.57 14.65 -13.52
N TYR A 219 -18.10 13.90 -12.51
CA TYR A 219 -17.82 14.44 -11.19
C TYR A 219 -16.71 15.49 -11.22
N SER A 220 -15.63 15.28 -11.97
CA SER A 220 -14.56 16.28 -12.10
C SER A 220 -15.01 17.46 -12.97
N PHE A 221 -15.76 17.21 -14.04
CA PHE A 221 -16.19 18.23 -14.99
C PHE A 221 -17.09 19.30 -14.34
N GLN A 222 -17.99 18.91 -13.43
CA GLN A 222 -18.86 19.85 -12.70
C GLN A 222 -18.12 20.82 -11.76
N PHE A 223 -16.88 20.51 -11.34
CA PHE A 223 -16.08 21.42 -10.52
C PHE A 223 -15.28 22.41 -11.37
N GLU A 224 -15.01 22.06 -12.63
CA GLU A 224 -14.29 22.92 -13.57
C GLU A 224 -15.23 23.77 -14.44
N HIS A 225 -16.49 23.35 -14.62
CA HIS A 225 -17.46 23.96 -15.53
C HIS A 225 -18.84 24.13 -14.87
N THR A 226 -19.66 25.04 -15.40
CA THR A 226 -21.02 25.26 -14.89
C THR A 226 -21.93 24.05 -15.12
N THR A 227 -22.89 23.83 -14.25
CA THR A 227 -23.82 22.67 -14.25
C THR A 227 -24.58 22.49 -15.57
N GLU A 228 -24.85 23.58 -16.31
CA GLU A 228 -25.51 23.56 -17.62
C GLU A 228 -24.68 22.82 -18.69
N HIS A 229 -23.35 22.93 -18.65
CA HIS A 229 -22.47 22.22 -19.57
C HIS A 229 -22.44 20.71 -19.27
N SER A 230 -22.55 20.32 -18.00
CA SER A 230 -22.59 18.91 -17.60
C SER A 230 -23.84 18.20 -18.08
N ILE A 231 -24.99 18.89 -18.08
CA ILE A 231 -26.28 18.34 -18.57
C ILE A 231 -26.26 18.14 -20.09
N ALA A 232 -25.60 19.04 -20.83
CA ALA A 232 -25.46 18.92 -22.29
C ALA A 232 -24.61 17.72 -22.74
N LEU A 233 -23.76 17.15 -21.86
CA LEU A 233 -22.97 15.94 -22.16
C LEU A 233 -23.78 14.64 -22.03
N ILE A 234 -24.94 14.68 -21.38
CA ILE A 234 -25.79 13.51 -21.10
C ILE A 234 -26.91 13.37 -22.16
N ASN A 235 -27.24 14.47 -22.85
CA ASN A 235 -28.24 14.52 -23.92
C ASN A 235 -27.61 14.29 -25.31
#